data_AF-A0A9E5ZWY3-F1
#
_entry.id   AF-A0A9E5ZWY3-F1
#
_cell.length_a   1.000
_cell.length_b   1.000
_cell.length_c   1.000
_cell.angle_alpha   90.00
_cell.angle_beta   90.00
_cell.angle_gamma   90.00
#
_symmetry.space_group_name_H-M   'P 1'
#
loop_
_entity.id
_entity.type
_entity.pdbx_description
1 polymer ?
#
loop_
_entity_poly.entity_id
_entity_poly.type
_entity_poly.pdbx_seq_one_letter_code
_entity_poly.pdbx_strand_id
1 'polypeptide(L)'
;MSDATFQTFLTSGLFVLTASIGYLAWSAWRWIDRAQDMEKAALVGVGYELRNNLMRMIRELSGVADGSVQSEIQLVPVVHPQLDGVLNRPNEADRESLTMMRGNYNELSMHKQTLRAALSGQGDVGAAANVAVDAVIGSIATLYLWEEHKGAAPRKAPSTRSWHVRDWMKANDFRSDLLPGLHLRDEVVERLRVLGMTLTPKPLTYTASEYYAKLYDRKADPNAPFWKRKPKPVAVEEAGAVEDVEAVEEVPAEPEALESAPVEAEETATDAAPEPVEAAPEAEPEQAPEPETVAEPEPVTEAAPEPPATDEVSEASSPEPVDVETETLPETKSQTPGSVH
;
A
#
# COMPACT_ATOMS: atom_id res chain seq x y z
N MET A 1 34.76 56.59 -40.50
CA MET A 1 35.27 55.73 -39.41
C MET A 1 36.69 55.33 -39.74
N SER A 2 37.48 54.95 -38.74
CA SER A 2 38.79 54.31 -38.94
C SER A 2 38.63 52.80 -38.94
N ASP A 3 39.55 52.06 -39.58
CA ASP A 3 39.50 50.58 -39.56
C ASP A 3 39.49 50.04 -38.12
N ALA A 4 40.21 50.68 -37.19
CA ALA A 4 40.21 50.33 -35.77
C ALA A 4 38.82 50.46 -35.10
N THR A 5 38.00 51.44 -35.50
CA THR A 5 36.62 51.58 -34.97
C THR A 5 35.65 50.59 -35.63
N PHE A 6 35.88 50.20 -36.88
CA PHE A 6 35.12 49.13 -37.53
C PHE A 6 35.46 47.73 -36.98
N GLN A 7 36.75 47.43 -36.79
CA GLN A 7 37.21 46.17 -36.20
C GLN A 7 36.72 45.99 -34.76
N THR A 8 36.81 47.02 -33.91
CA THR A 8 36.30 46.95 -32.54
C THR A 8 34.78 46.78 -32.47
N PHE A 9 34.03 47.39 -33.40
CA PHE A 9 32.59 47.14 -33.55
C PHE A 9 32.30 45.68 -33.94
N LEU A 10 33.04 45.11 -34.90
CA LEU A 10 32.88 43.70 -35.29
C LEU A 10 33.24 42.74 -34.15
N THR A 11 34.36 42.95 -33.44
CA THR A 11 34.78 42.05 -32.36
C THR A 11 33.86 42.15 -31.15
N SER A 12 33.40 43.35 -30.78
CA SER A 12 32.44 43.54 -29.68
C SER A 12 31.06 42.99 -30.04
N GLY A 13 30.58 43.22 -31.27
CA GLY A 13 29.34 42.64 -31.78
C GLY A 13 29.37 41.12 -31.81
N LEU A 14 30.47 40.52 -32.29
CA LEU A 14 30.66 39.07 -32.30
C LEU A 14 30.76 38.49 -30.89
N PHE A 15 31.43 39.18 -29.97
CA PHE A 15 31.49 38.77 -28.56
C PHE A 15 30.10 38.79 -27.90
N VAL A 16 29.35 39.87 -28.08
CA VAL A 16 27.96 39.99 -27.58
C VAL A 16 27.05 38.92 -28.18
N LEU A 17 27.17 38.65 -29.49
CA LEU A 17 26.40 37.60 -30.15
C LEU A 17 26.74 36.20 -29.60
N THR A 18 28.03 35.92 -29.43
CA THR A 18 28.50 34.62 -28.88
C THR A 18 28.06 34.45 -27.41
N ALA A 19 28.19 35.49 -26.59
CA ALA A 19 27.71 35.50 -25.22
C ALA A 19 26.19 35.34 -25.13
N SER A 20 25.43 35.96 -26.03
CA SER A 20 23.97 35.83 -26.11
C SER A 20 23.54 34.41 -26.47
N ILE A 21 24.20 33.78 -27.45
CA ILE A 21 23.96 32.36 -27.80
C ILE A 21 24.30 31.45 -26.62
N GLY A 22 25.43 31.69 -25.93
CA GLY A 22 25.81 30.95 -24.74
C GLY A 22 24.78 31.07 -23.60
N TYR A 23 24.27 32.28 -23.35
CA TYR A 23 23.23 32.52 -22.35
C TYR A 23 21.89 31.87 -22.71
N LEU A 24 21.48 31.92 -23.98
CA LEU A 24 20.27 31.24 -24.45
C LEU A 24 20.39 29.71 -24.35
N ALA A 25 21.54 29.13 -24.71
CA ALA A 25 21.80 27.70 -24.55
C ALA A 25 21.80 27.27 -23.07
N TRP A 26 22.47 28.04 -22.20
CA TRP A 26 22.51 27.77 -20.76
C TRP A 26 21.14 27.90 -20.10
N SER A 27 20.37 28.93 -20.44
CA SER A 27 19.02 29.13 -19.89
C SER A 27 18.05 28.06 -20.38
N ALA A 28 18.09 27.65 -21.65
CA ALA A 28 17.31 26.54 -22.18
C ALA A 28 17.66 25.21 -21.46
N TRP A 29 18.96 24.93 -21.29
CA TRP A 29 19.42 23.76 -20.52
C TRP A 29 18.89 23.79 -19.08
N ARG A 30 19.02 24.93 -18.38
CA ARG A 30 18.57 25.04 -16.99
C ARG A 30 17.04 24.99 -16.84
N TRP A 31 16.28 25.34 -17.88
CA TRP A 31 14.83 25.12 -17.92
C TRP A 31 14.46 23.63 -18.03
N ILE A 32 15.15 22.88 -18.89
CA ILE A 32 14.94 21.43 -19.05
C ILE A 32 15.32 20.69 -17.75
N ASP A 33 16.48 21.01 -17.19
CA ASP A 33 17.02 20.47 -15.95
C ASP A 33 16.04 20.68 -14.76
N ARG A 34 15.51 21.90 -14.60
CA ARG A 34 14.44 22.18 -13.62
C ARG A 34 13.16 21.40 -13.90
N ALA A 35 12.76 21.22 -15.17
CA ALA A 35 11.56 20.46 -15.50
C ALA A 35 11.69 18.99 -15.06
N GLN A 36 12.85 18.37 -15.30
CA GLN A 36 13.14 16.99 -14.85
C GLN A 36 13.20 16.88 -13.31
N ASP A 37 13.76 17.86 -12.61
CA ASP A 37 13.77 17.86 -11.14
C ASP A 37 12.36 18.00 -10.55
N MET A 38 11.53 18.88 -11.12
CA MET A 38 10.13 19.05 -10.72
C MET A 38 9.28 17.81 -11.02
N GLU A 39 9.59 17.08 -12.10
CA GLU A 39 8.93 15.82 -12.43
C GLU A 39 9.28 14.72 -11.41
N LYS A 40 10.58 14.53 -11.11
CA LYS A 40 11.03 13.58 -10.07
C LYS A 40 10.38 13.89 -8.72
N ALA A 41 10.30 15.17 -8.34
CA ALA A 41 9.63 15.62 -7.13
C ALA A 41 8.12 15.29 -7.14
N ALA A 42 7.44 15.46 -8.28
CA ALA A 42 6.03 15.09 -8.42
C ALA A 42 5.80 13.56 -8.30
N LEU A 43 6.68 12.74 -8.90
CA LEU A 43 6.61 11.28 -8.81
C LEU A 43 6.83 10.76 -7.37
N VAL A 44 7.74 11.37 -6.61
CA VAL A 44 7.88 11.13 -5.17
C VAL A 44 6.63 11.61 -4.41
N GLY A 45 6.06 12.75 -4.82
CA GLY A 45 4.82 13.31 -4.28
C GLY A 45 3.62 12.36 -4.38
N VAL A 46 3.50 11.59 -5.47
CA VAL A 46 2.45 10.55 -5.63
C VAL A 46 2.57 9.46 -4.57
N GLY A 47 3.78 9.01 -4.24
CA GLY A 47 4.01 8.03 -3.16
C GLY A 47 3.64 8.58 -1.79
N TYR A 48 4.07 9.82 -1.50
CA TYR A 48 3.75 10.52 -0.25
C TYR A 48 2.24 10.74 -0.07
N GLU A 49 1.54 11.11 -1.15
CA GLU A 49 0.08 11.29 -1.18
C GLU A 49 -0.66 9.98 -0.91
N LEU A 50 -0.25 8.87 -1.55
CA LEU A 50 -0.88 7.57 -1.35
C LEU A 50 -0.64 7.07 0.08
N ARG A 51 0.57 7.22 0.63
CA ARG A 51 0.88 6.89 2.04
C ARG A 51 -0.04 7.64 3.02
N ASN A 52 -0.27 8.93 2.81
CA ASN A 52 -1.17 9.72 3.67
C ASN A 52 -2.63 9.27 3.54
N ASN A 53 -3.10 8.99 2.33
CA ASN A 53 -4.44 8.45 2.10
C ASN A 53 -4.63 7.10 2.80
N LEU A 54 -3.63 6.22 2.73
CA LEU A 54 -3.62 4.91 3.38
C LEU A 54 -3.61 5.03 4.92
N MET A 55 -2.69 5.83 5.49
CA MET A 55 -2.62 6.01 6.94
C MET A 55 -3.89 6.64 7.51
N ARG A 56 -4.57 7.51 6.75
CA ARG A 56 -5.90 8.02 7.10
C ARG A 56 -6.96 6.93 7.05
N MET A 57 -7.03 6.16 5.96
CA MET A 57 -8.02 5.09 5.81
C MET A 57 -7.84 3.98 6.86
N ILE A 58 -6.60 3.63 7.22
CA ILE A 58 -6.30 2.69 8.30
C ILE A 58 -6.84 3.19 9.65
N ARG A 59 -6.62 4.46 10.01
CA ARG A 59 -7.14 5.07 11.25
C ARG A 59 -8.67 5.13 11.30
N GLU A 60 -9.30 5.39 10.16
CA GLU A 60 -10.76 5.35 10.05
C GLU A 60 -11.28 3.91 10.19
N LEU A 61 -10.63 2.91 9.59
CA LEU A 61 -11.01 1.50 9.69
C LEU A 61 -10.80 0.94 11.10
N SER A 62 -9.69 1.26 11.77
CA SER A 62 -9.51 0.94 13.20
C SER A 62 -10.57 1.64 14.04
N GLY A 63 -10.88 2.90 13.73
CA GLY A 63 -11.93 3.66 14.39
C GLY A 63 -13.32 3.03 14.26
N VAL A 64 -13.64 2.46 13.09
CA VAL A 64 -14.89 1.70 12.87
C VAL A 64 -14.88 0.39 13.67
N ALA A 65 -13.77 -0.34 13.68
CA ALA A 65 -13.64 -1.59 14.41
C ALA A 65 -13.75 -1.42 15.94
N ASP A 66 -13.18 -0.34 16.47
CA ASP A 66 -13.24 0.03 17.90
C ASP A 66 -14.53 0.80 18.26
N GLY A 67 -15.43 1.03 17.29
CA GLY A 67 -16.71 1.72 17.49
C GLY A 67 -16.62 3.23 17.77
N SER A 68 -15.45 3.85 17.57
CA SER A 68 -15.26 5.31 17.70
C SER A 68 -15.72 6.07 16.45
N VAL A 69 -15.70 5.43 15.28
CA VAL A 69 -16.29 5.94 14.03
C VAL A 69 -17.64 5.26 13.82
N GLN A 70 -18.70 6.06 13.91
CA GLN A 70 -20.10 5.59 13.87
C GLN A 70 -20.94 6.28 12.78
N SER A 71 -20.37 7.25 12.05
CA SER A 71 -21.10 8.04 11.06
C SER A 71 -20.32 8.19 9.76
N GLU A 72 -21.02 8.10 8.63
CA GLU A 72 -20.46 8.33 7.30
C GLU A 72 -19.81 9.71 7.12
N ILE A 73 -20.15 10.71 7.93
CA ILE A 73 -19.57 12.06 7.88
C ILE A 73 -18.09 12.04 8.30
N GLN A 74 -17.72 11.12 9.20
CA GLN A 74 -16.37 11.01 9.76
C GLN A 74 -15.34 10.40 8.78
N LEU A 75 -15.80 9.78 7.70
CA LEU A 75 -14.93 9.21 6.65
C LEU A 75 -14.54 10.30 5.63
N VAL A 76 -13.25 10.62 5.47
CA VAL A 76 -12.85 11.75 4.61
C VAL A 76 -12.61 11.28 3.17
N PRO A 77 -13.16 11.89 2.10
CA PRO A 77 -12.99 11.40 0.73
C PRO A 77 -11.52 11.21 0.34
N VAL A 78 -11.23 10.16 -0.43
CA VAL A 78 -9.92 9.89 -1.03
C VAL A 78 -9.71 10.90 -2.17
N VAL A 79 -8.56 11.57 -2.20
CA VAL A 79 -8.22 12.59 -3.21
C VAL A 79 -6.76 12.42 -3.61
N HIS A 80 -6.45 12.64 -4.89
CA HIS A 80 -5.15 12.34 -5.48
C HIS A 80 -4.62 13.43 -6.45
N PRO A 81 -4.56 14.71 -6.04
CA PRO A 81 -4.17 15.83 -6.91
C PRO A 81 -2.76 15.71 -7.52
N GLN A 82 -1.80 15.08 -6.84
CA GLN A 82 -0.46 14.84 -7.38
C GLN A 82 -0.50 13.83 -8.51
N LEU A 83 -1.24 12.72 -8.34
CA LEU A 83 -1.40 11.74 -9.40
C LEU A 83 -2.11 12.34 -10.61
N ASP A 84 -3.16 13.14 -10.42
CA ASP A 84 -3.83 13.85 -11.52
C ASP A 84 -2.88 14.83 -12.23
N GLY A 85 -2.05 15.54 -11.47
CA GLY A 85 -1.02 16.43 -12.02
C GLY A 85 0.03 15.70 -12.88
N VAL A 86 0.41 14.49 -12.49
CA VAL A 86 1.36 13.62 -13.22
C VAL A 86 0.71 12.97 -14.44
N LEU A 87 -0.51 12.45 -14.32
CA LEU A 87 -1.25 11.79 -15.40
C LEU A 87 -1.58 12.73 -16.57
N ASN A 88 -1.81 14.02 -16.29
CA ASN A 88 -2.11 15.04 -17.30
C ASN A 88 -0.87 15.56 -18.05
N ARG A 89 0.32 15.00 -17.81
CA ARG A 89 1.59 15.43 -18.41
C ARG A 89 2.36 14.26 -19.01
N PRO A 90 3.14 14.48 -20.09
CA PRO A 90 4.18 13.52 -20.46
C PRO A 90 5.20 13.42 -19.33
N ASN A 91 5.61 12.20 -18.99
CA ASN A 91 6.55 11.89 -17.92
C ASN A 91 7.37 10.62 -18.29
N GLU A 92 8.49 10.43 -17.61
CA GLU A 92 9.43 9.30 -17.76
C GLU A 92 8.97 8.04 -16.97
N ALA A 93 7.91 8.13 -16.17
CA ALA A 93 7.42 7.01 -15.36
C ALA A 93 6.68 5.96 -16.19
N ASP A 94 6.69 4.71 -15.71
CA ASP A 94 5.97 3.62 -16.38
C ASP A 94 4.46 3.87 -16.35
N ARG A 95 3.83 3.91 -17.53
CA ARG A 95 2.38 4.07 -17.66
C ARG A 95 1.61 2.90 -17.06
N GLU A 96 2.19 1.70 -17.04
CA GLU A 96 1.62 0.53 -16.36
C GLU A 96 1.48 0.82 -14.85
N SER A 97 2.52 1.39 -14.24
CA SER A 97 2.56 1.67 -12.80
C SER A 97 1.68 2.86 -12.39
N LEU A 98 1.66 3.93 -13.18
CA LEU A 98 0.72 5.05 -12.97
C LEU A 98 -0.74 4.62 -13.11
N THR A 99 -1.04 3.70 -14.03
CA THR A 99 -2.39 3.13 -14.19
C THR A 99 -2.76 2.26 -12.98
N MET A 100 -1.82 1.47 -12.46
CA MET A 100 -1.99 0.68 -11.24
C MET A 100 -2.25 1.56 -10.01
N MET A 101 -1.49 2.66 -9.85
CA MET A 101 -1.75 3.64 -8.77
C MET A 101 -3.15 4.25 -8.86
N ARG A 102 -3.59 4.61 -10.08
CA ARG A 102 -4.96 5.11 -10.31
C ARG A 102 -6.03 4.05 -10.00
N GLY A 103 -5.77 2.79 -10.35
CA GLY A 103 -6.63 1.65 -10.01
C GLY A 103 -6.87 1.54 -8.51
N ASN A 104 -5.80 1.55 -7.72
CA ASN A 104 -5.88 1.50 -6.25
C ASN A 104 -6.64 2.69 -5.67
N TYR A 105 -6.42 3.91 -6.17
CA TYR A 105 -7.18 5.07 -5.71
C TYR A 105 -8.68 4.94 -5.97
N ASN A 106 -9.08 4.42 -7.14
CA ASN A 106 -10.48 4.13 -7.45
C ASN A 106 -11.05 3.04 -6.51
N GLU A 107 -10.27 1.99 -6.25
CA GLU A 107 -10.65 0.88 -5.37
C GLU A 107 -10.84 1.36 -3.91
N LEU A 108 -9.88 2.10 -3.36
CA LEU A 108 -9.97 2.74 -2.04
C LEU A 108 -11.18 3.69 -1.96
N SER A 109 -11.42 4.51 -2.99
CA SER A 109 -12.57 5.41 -3.03
C SER A 109 -13.90 4.65 -3.07
N MET A 110 -13.99 3.59 -3.88
CA MET A 110 -15.17 2.74 -3.99
C MET A 110 -15.48 2.05 -2.65
N HIS A 111 -14.51 1.36 -2.04
CA HIS A 111 -14.76 0.69 -0.75
C HIS A 111 -15.06 1.68 0.38
N LYS A 112 -14.51 2.90 0.31
CA LYS A 112 -14.88 3.96 1.23
C LYS A 112 -16.33 4.45 1.03
N GLN A 113 -16.82 4.51 -0.20
CA GLN A 113 -18.24 4.77 -0.48
C GLN A 113 -19.13 3.63 0.02
N THR A 114 -18.73 2.36 -0.17
CA THR A 114 -19.43 1.19 0.40
C THR A 114 -19.49 1.25 1.93
N LEU A 115 -18.39 1.62 2.58
CA LEU A 115 -18.33 1.76 4.04
C LEU A 115 -19.21 2.92 4.55
N ARG A 116 -19.26 4.04 3.81
CA ARG A 116 -20.20 5.13 4.11
C ARG A 116 -21.65 4.67 4.04
N ALA A 117 -22.04 4.01 2.94
CA ALA A 117 -23.39 3.48 2.78
C ALA A 117 -23.76 2.49 3.90
N ALA A 118 -22.83 1.62 4.32
CA ALA A 118 -23.05 0.74 5.46
C ALA A 118 -23.24 1.53 6.78
N LEU A 119 -22.44 2.56 7.04
CA LEU A 119 -22.58 3.43 8.23
C LEU A 119 -23.86 4.28 8.22
N SER A 120 -24.44 4.60 7.07
CA SER A 120 -25.79 5.19 6.96
C SER A 120 -26.92 4.16 6.95
N GLY A 121 -26.64 2.90 7.27
CA GLY A 121 -27.63 1.84 7.47
C GLY A 121 -28.04 1.08 6.20
N GLN A 122 -27.32 1.25 5.09
CA GLN A 122 -27.61 0.60 3.80
C GLN A 122 -26.87 -0.74 3.60
N GLY A 123 -26.21 -1.28 4.63
CA GLY A 123 -25.47 -2.55 4.53
C GLY A 123 -24.76 -2.97 5.82
N ASP A 124 -24.02 -4.07 5.74
CA ASP A 124 -23.19 -4.57 6.84
C ASP A 124 -21.84 -3.82 6.91
N VAL A 125 -21.63 -3.09 8.00
CA VAL A 125 -20.41 -2.32 8.29
C VAL A 125 -19.19 -3.23 8.42
N GLY A 126 -19.33 -4.41 9.03
CA GLY A 126 -18.24 -5.37 9.21
C GLY A 126 -17.78 -5.95 7.88
N ALA A 127 -18.72 -6.38 7.02
CA ALA A 127 -18.40 -6.82 5.67
C ALA A 127 -17.74 -5.72 4.84
N ALA A 128 -18.28 -4.48 4.87
CA ALA A 128 -17.70 -3.36 4.15
C ALA A 128 -16.29 -3.00 4.63
N ALA A 129 -16.05 -3.02 5.95
CA ALA A 129 -14.74 -2.76 6.54
C ALA A 129 -13.70 -3.83 6.16
N ASN A 130 -14.08 -5.12 6.18
CA ASN A 130 -13.17 -6.22 5.81
C ASN A 130 -12.69 -6.12 4.35
N VAL A 131 -13.58 -5.78 3.41
CA VAL A 131 -13.19 -5.58 2.00
C VAL A 131 -12.33 -4.32 1.85
N ALA A 132 -12.65 -3.24 2.58
CA ALA A 132 -11.82 -2.04 2.61
C ALA A 132 -10.40 -2.29 3.16
N VAL A 133 -10.24 -3.19 4.14
CA VAL A 133 -8.92 -3.64 4.64
C VAL A 133 -8.15 -4.40 3.56
N ASP A 134 -8.80 -5.29 2.79
CA ASP A 134 -8.15 -6.03 1.70
C ASP A 134 -7.57 -5.08 0.62
N ALA A 135 -8.35 -4.05 0.23
CA ALA A 135 -7.93 -3.00 -0.70
C ALA A 135 -6.77 -2.13 -0.14
N VAL A 136 -6.76 -1.84 1.17
CA VAL A 136 -5.63 -1.17 1.84
C VAL A 136 -4.37 -2.01 1.75
N ILE A 137 -4.44 -3.32 2.00
CA ILE A 137 -3.28 -4.25 1.89
C ILE A 137 -2.74 -4.27 0.45
N GLY A 138 -3.62 -4.35 -0.56
CA GLY A 138 -3.25 -4.29 -1.98
C GLY A 138 -2.59 -2.95 -2.38
N SER A 139 -3.11 -1.86 -1.83
CA SER A 139 -2.59 -0.51 -2.07
C SER A 139 -1.23 -0.27 -1.40
N ILE A 140 -0.99 -0.79 -0.18
CA ILE A 140 0.34 -0.74 0.46
C ILE A 140 1.35 -1.59 -0.33
N ALA A 141 0.96 -2.79 -0.79
CA ALA A 141 1.81 -3.62 -1.65
C ALA A 141 2.21 -2.90 -2.95
N THR A 142 1.30 -2.12 -3.53
CA THR A 142 1.61 -1.28 -4.70
C THR A 142 2.49 -0.08 -4.35
N LEU A 143 2.24 0.60 -3.22
CA LEU A 143 3.07 1.70 -2.75
C LEU A 143 4.53 1.24 -2.53
N TYR A 144 4.73 0.05 -1.97
CA TYR A 144 6.04 -0.58 -1.85
C TYR A 144 6.71 -0.77 -3.22
N LEU A 145 5.98 -1.30 -4.21
CA LEU A 145 6.50 -1.45 -5.58
C LEU A 145 6.80 -0.11 -6.25
N TRP A 146 6.01 0.94 -5.96
CA TRP A 146 6.24 2.30 -6.44
C TRP A 146 7.55 2.88 -5.89
N GLU A 147 7.72 2.89 -4.57
CA GLU A 147 8.87 3.54 -3.92
C GLU A 147 10.18 2.74 -4.08
N GLU A 148 10.16 1.43 -3.86
CA GLU A 148 11.38 0.60 -3.86
C GLU A 148 11.73 0.02 -5.25
N HIS A 149 10.72 -0.23 -6.09
CA HIS A 149 10.89 -0.91 -7.39
C HIS A 149 10.50 -0.02 -8.58
N LYS A 150 10.38 1.30 -8.38
CA LYS A 150 10.04 2.31 -9.41
C LYS A 150 8.72 2.02 -10.14
N GLY A 151 7.78 1.39 -9.45
CA GLY A 151 6.48 1.00 -9.97
C GLY A 151 6.49 -0.30 -10.79
N ALA A 152 7.61 -1.03 -10.86
CA ALA A 152 7.68 -2.28 -11.61
C ALA A 152 6.60 -3.28 -11.16
N ALA A 153 5.96 -3.92 -12.14
CA ALA A 153 4.97 -4.97 -11.86
C ALA A 153 5.57 -6.06 -10.95
N PRO A 154 4.79 -6.65 -10.02
CA PRO A 154 5.30 -7.56 -8.98
C PRO A 154 6.15 -8.72 -9.53
N ARG A 155 5.81 -9.23 -10.73
CA ARG A 155 6.53 -10.32 -11.43
C ARG A 155 7.83 -9.89 -12.11
N LYS A 156 8.00 -8.59 -12.36
CA LYS A 156 9.20 -7.95 -12.94
C LYS A 156 10.15 -7.43 -11.86
N ALA A 157 9.65 -7.20 -10.64
CA ALA A 157 10.43 -6.70 -9.52
C ALA A 157 11.53 -7.70 -9.11
N PRO A 158 12.74 -7.23 -8.74
CA PRO A 158 13.83 -8.09 -8.28
C PRO A 158 13.44 -8.91 -7.03
N SER A 159 14.13 -10.03 -6.83
CA SER A 159 13.90 -10.85 -5.64
C SER A 159 14.41 -10.14 -4.38
N THR A 160 13.49 -9.88 -3.47
CA THR A 160 13.74 -9.13 -2.23
C THR A 160 13.51 -10.00 -1.01
N ARG A 161 14.23 -9.72 0.09
CA ARG A 161 14.02 -10.44 1.35
C ARG A 161 12.74 -9.92 2.04
N SER A 162 11.90 -10.79 2.59
CA SER A 162 10.61 -10.39 3.19
C SER A 162 10.77 -9.43 4.38
N TRP A 163 11.89 -9.51 5.13
CA TRP A 163 12.20 -8.54 6.19
C TRP A 163 12.43 -7.12 5.64
N HIS A 164 12.95 -6.96 4.41
CA HIS A 164 13.10 -5.64 3.79
C HIS A 164 11.74 -4.97 3.51
N VAL A 165 10.71 -5.76 3.17
CA VAL A 165 9.33 -5.23 3.05
C VAL A 165 8.83 -4.76 4.42
N ARG A 166 9.05 -5.56 5.47
CA ARG A 166 8.65 -5.20 6.85
C ARG A 166 9.41 -3.99 7.39
N ASP A 167 10.68 -3.85 7.05
CA ASP A 167 11.54 -2.73 7.46
C ASP A 167 11.17 -1.44 6.71
N TRP A 168 10.87 -1.51 5.40
CA TRP A 168 10.27 -0.39 4.67
C TRP A 168 8.92 0.01 5.28
N MET A 169 8.05 -0.95 5.62
CA MET A 169 6.79 -0.66 6.30
C MET A 169 7.02 0.00 7.67
N LYS A 170 8.02 -0.46 8.43
CA LYS A 170 8.41 0.13 9.72
C LYS A 170 8.95 1.56 9.56
N ALA A 171 9.74 1.84 8.52
CA ALA A 171 10.26 3.17 8.22
C ALA A 171 9.17 4.16 7.74
N ASN A 172 8.04 3.64 7.27
CA ASN A 172 6.88 4.40 6.78
C ASN A 172 5.71 4.43 7.77
N ASP A 173 5.96 4.19 9.06
CA ASP A 173 4.96 4.16 10.15
C ASP A 173 3.80 3.15 10.00
N PHE A 174 3.87 2.21 9.04
CA PHE A 174 2.97 1.06 8.97
C PHE A 174 3.34 0.07 10.09
N ARG A 175 2.76 0.27 11.27
CA ARG A 175 2.89 -0.65 12.42
C ARG A 175 2.05 -1.91 12.17
N SER A 176 2.48 -3.04 12.76
CA SER A 176 1.77 -4.32 12.59
C SER A 176 0.40 -4.33 13.27
N ASP A 177 0.23 -3.52 14.31
CA ASP A 177 -0.91 -3.40 15.23
C ASP A 177 -1.92 -2.29 14.83
N LEU A 178 -1.79 -1.70 13.64
CA LEU A 178 -2.66 -0.59 13.23
C LEU A 178 -4.13 -0.98 12.98
N LEU A 179 -4.41 -2.27 12.77
CA LEU A 179 -5.76 -2.81 12.60
C LEU A 179 -5.96 -3.96 13.60
N PRO A 180 -7.08 -3.99 14.36
CA PRO A 180 -7.28 -5.01 15.37
C PRO A 180 -7.42 -6.41 14.73
N GLY A 181 -6.75 -7.40 15.33
CA GLY A 181 -6.79 -8.79 14.88
C GLY A 181 -5.97 -9.14 13.63
N LEU A 182 -5.28 -8.17 13.01
CA LEU A 182 -4.54 -8.36 11.75
C LEU A 182 -3.05 -8.06 11.94
N HIS A 183 -2.14 -8.92 11.43
CA HIS A 183 -0.71 -8.59 11.38
C HIS A 183 -0.36 -7.92 10.04
N LEU A 184 -0.67 -6.62 9.92
CA LEU A 184 -0.64 -5.87 8.64
C LEU A 184 0.63 -6.09 7.80
N ARG A 185 1.81 -6.21 8.44
CA ARG A 185 3.09 -6.40 7.75
C ARG A 185 3.26 -7.76 7.09
N ASP A 186 2.65 -8.80 7.64
CA ASP A 186 2.73 -10.16 7.09
C ASP A 186 1.70 -10.34 5.96
N GLU A 187 0.53 -9.74 6.10
CA GLU A 187 -0.48 -9.70 5.03
C GLU A 187 0.02 -8.96 3.77
N VAL A 188 0.73 -7.84 3.92
CA VAL A 188 1.35 -7.15 2.78
C VAL A 188 2.45 -8.01 2.13
N VAL A 189 3.25 -8.72 2.94
CA VAL A 189 4.25 -9.68 2.42
C VAL A 189 3.59 -10.84 1.67
N GLU A 190 2.48 -11.37 2.15
CA GLU A 190 1.76 -12.45 1.46
C GLU A 190 1.04 -11.94 0.21
N ARG A 191 0.42 -10.75 0.26
CA ARG A 191 -0.15 -10.09 -0.92
C ARG A 191 0.88 -9.92 -2.03
N LEU A 192 2.09 -9.47 -1.72
CA LEU A 192 3.17 -9.36 -2.69
C LEU A 192 3.54 -10.71 -3.32
N ARG A 193 3.53 -11.81 -2.56
CA ARG A 193 3.74 -13.17 -3.09
C ARG A 193 2.60 -13.61 -4.01
N VAL A 194 1.34 -13.38 -3.61
CA VAL A 194 0.13 -13.69 -4.40
C VAL A 194 0.14 -12.93 -5.73
N LEU A 195 0.56 -11.66 -5.72
CA LEU A 195 0.75 -10.84 -6.93
C LEU A 195 1.91 -11.32 -7.82
N GLY A 196 2.78 -12.20 -7.31
CA GLY A 196 3.85 -12.88 -8.04
C GLY A 196 5.27 -12.38 -7.77
N MET A 197 5.49 -11.58 -6.72
CA MET A 197 6.82 -11.13 -6.33
C MET A 197 7.62 -12.25 -5.62
N THR A 198 8.86 -12.46 -6.06
CA THR A 198 9.76 -13.48 -5.48
C THR A 198 10.38 -13.03 -4.17
N LEU A 199 9.65 -13.19 -3.05
CA LEU A 199 10.13 -12.86 -1.70
C LEU A 199 10.85 -14.03 -1.00
N THR A 200 11.99 -13.76 -0.35
CA THR A 200 12.77 -14.76 0.40
C THR A 200 12.77 -14.49 1.93
N PRO A 201 12.62 -15.50 2.80
CA PRO A 201 12.40 -16.91 2.47
C PRO A 201 11.05 -17.13 1.79
N LYS A 202 11.04 -18.09 0.87
CA LYS A 202 9.81 -18.63 0.31
C LYS A 202 8.99 -19.20 1.48
N PRO A 203 7.67 -18.99 1.56
CA PRO A 203 6.87 -19.57 2.64
C PRO A 203 7.09 -21.08 2.67
N LEU A 204 7.24 -21.65 3.86
CA LEU A 204 7.37 -23.10 4.02
C LEU A 204 6.14 -23.74 3.39
N THR A 205 6.34 -24.53 2.33
CA THR A 205 5.24 -25.16 1.57
C THR A 205 4.49 -26.22 2.36
N TYR A 206 5.01 -26.57 3.53
CA TYR A 206 4.43 -27.47 4.53
C TYR A 206 4.73 -26.89 5.90
N THR A 207 3.75 -26.87 6.80
CA THR A 207 4.06 -26.73 8.23
C THR A 207 4.98 -27.88 8.67
N ALA A 208 5.76 -27.71 9.73
CA ALA A 208 6.64 -28.80 10.21
C ALA A 208 5.84 -30.08 10.49
N SER A 209 4.65 -29.94 11.06
CA SER A 209 3.65 -31.00 11.22
C SER A 209 3.24 -31.65 9.90
N GLU A 210 2.88 -30.89 8.85
CA GLU A 210 2.54 -31.46 7.53
C GLU A 210 3.72 -32.17 6.87
N TYR A 211 4.95 -31.67 7.05
CA TYR A 211 6.15 -32.28 6.50
C TYR A 211 6.43 -33.65 7.13
N TYR A 212 6.20 -33.81 8.43
CA TYR A 212 6.34 -35.08 9.14
C TYR A 212 5.08 -35.99 9.08
N ALA A 213 3.89 -35.41 8.90
CA ALA A 213 2.63 -36.15 8.75
C ALA A 213 2.42 -36.69 7.33
N LYS A 214 3.07 -36.09 6.32
CA LYS A 214 3.38 -36.82 5.10
C LYS A 214 4.21 -38.04 5.49
N LEU A 215 3.60 -39.22 5.34
CA LEU A 215 4.26 -40.52 5.41
C LEU A 215 5.36 -40.57 4.35
N TYR A 216 6.53 -40.02 4.69
CA TYR A 216 7.72 -40.04 3.87
C TYR A 216 8.19 -41.48 3.85
N ASP A 217 7.77 -42.23 2.84
CA ASP A 217 8.20 -43.61 2.67
C ASP A 217 9.68 -43.62 2.28
N ARG A 218 10.53 -43.63 3.32
CA ARG A 218 11.98 -43.78 3.24
C ARG A 218 12.40 -45.05 2.51
N LYS A 219 11.47 -45.97 2.22
CA LYS A 219 11.68 -47.22 1.47
C LYS A 219 11.30 -47.12 -0.02
N ALA A 220 10.64 -46.03 -0.43
CA ALA A 220 10.27 -45.74 -1.82
C ALA A 220 11.05 -44.57 -2.44
N ASP A 221 11.78 -43.78 -1.64
CA ASP A 221 12.62 -42.67 -2.12
C ASP A 221 13.77 -43.14 -3.04
N PRO A 222 13.84 -42.66 -4.31
CA PRO A 222 14.92 -42.98 -5.26
C PRO A 222 16.32 -42.52 -4.82
N ASN A 223 16.44 -41.59 -3.87
CA ASN A 223 17.69 -41.10 -3.30
C ASN A 223 18.05 -41.73 -1.93
N ALA A 224 17.14 -42.49 -1.31
CA ALA A 224 17.43 -43.12 -0.02
C ALA A 224 18.56 -44.17 -0.16
N PRO A 225 19.39 -44.39 0.88
CA PRO A 225 20.41 -45.44 0.87
C PRO A 225 19.82 -46.81 0.51
N PHE A 226 20.48 -47.54 -0.38
CA PHE A 226 19.93 -48.76 -1.01
C PHE A 226 19.39 -49.80 -0.02
N TRP A 227 20.01 -49.91 1.17
CA TRP A 227 19.63 -50.83 2.25
C TRP A 227 18.31 -50.49 2.96
N LYS A 228 17.71 -49.32 2.72
CA LYS A 228 16.37 -48.97 3.25
C LYS A 228 15.24 -49.18 2.23
N ARG A 229 15.57 -49.41 0.95
CA ARG A 229 14.57 -49.56 -0.12
C ARG A 229 13.89 -50.93 0.00
N LYS A 230 12.57 -50.99 -0.18
CA LYS A 230 11.95 -52.29 -0.50
C LYS A 230 12.26 -52.60 -1.97
N PRO A 231 12.73 -53.81 -2.32
CA PRO A 231 12.84 -54.20 -3.71
C PRO A 231 11.45 -54.12 -4.34
N LYS A 232 11.33 -53.39 -5.46
CA LYS A 232 10.09 -53.34 -6.24
C LYS A 232 9.81 -54.77 -6.72
N PRO A 233 8.66 -55.38 -6.39
CA PRO A 233 8.34 -56.71 -6.89
C PRO A 233 8.29 -56.65 -8.42
N VAL A 234 9.20 -57.38 -9.05
CA VAL A 234 9.16 -57.64 -10.49
C VAL A 234 7.95 -58.55 -10.71
N ALA A 235 7.06 -58.18 -11.64
CA ALA A 235 5.99 -59.08 -12.05
C ALA A 235 6.64 -60.28 -12.75
N VAL A 236 6.54 -61.45 -12.12
CA VAL A 236 7.06 -62.71 -12.66
C VAL A 236 6.01 -63.29 -13.59
N GLU A 237 6.32 -63.35 -14.88
CA GLU A 237 5.62 -64.25 -15.81
C GLU A 237 6.02 -65.71 -15.53
N GLU A 238 5.11 -66.64 -15.82
CA GLU A 238 5.17 -68.03 -15.38
C GLU A 238 6.36 -68.84 -15.94
N ALA A 239 6.98 -69.70 -15.10
CA ALA A 239 7.17 -71.13 -15.36
C ALA A 239 8.04 -71.83 -14.29
N GLY A 240 7.70 -73.07 -13.92
CA GLY A 240 8.72 -74.11 -13.69
C GLY A 240 9.19 -74.48 -12.28
N ALA A 241 8.29 -75.09 -11.48
CA ALA A 241 8.45 -76.41 -10.86
C ALA A 241 9.57 -76.77 -9.81
N VAL A 242 9.11 -77.58 -8.83
CA VAL A 242 9.78 -78.64 -8.01
C VAL A 242 10.42 -78.31 -6.62
N GLU A 243 9.80 -78.92 -5.60
CA GLU A 243 10.25 -79.47 -4.28
C GLU A 243 10.92 -78.63 -3.15
N ASP A 244 10.27 -78.75 -1.97
CA ASP A 244 10.75 -78.98 -0.59
C ASP A 244 12.15 -78.49 -0.09
N VAL A 245 12.16 -77.89 1.12
CA VAL A 245 12.47 -78.58 2.40
C VAL A 245 12.13 -77.65 3.60
N GLU A 246 11.87 -78.26 4.75
CA GLU A 246 11.41 -77.71 6.06
C GLU A 246 12.38 -76.80 6.85
N ALA A 247 11.79 -76.08 7.83
CA ALA A 247 12.38 -75.61 9.11
C ALA A 247 13.50 -74.53 9.04
N VAL A 248 13.78 -73.69 10.06
CA VAL A 248 13.71 -73.84 11.53
C VAL A 248 13.24 -72.54 12.25
N GLU A 249 12.91 -72.70 13.52
CA GLU A 249 12.34 -71.83 14.57
C GLU A 249 13.34 -70.81 15.23
N GLU A 250 12.92 -70.19 16.35
CA GLU A 250 13.64 -69.25 17.27
C GLU A 250 13.79 -67.77 16.78
N VAL A 251 13.17 -66.70 17.34
CA VAL A 251 12.70 -66.29 18.71
C VAL A 251 13.88 -65.64 19.53
N PRO A 252 13.69 -64.70 20.49
CA PRO A 252 13.86 -63.24 20.30
C PRO A 252 14.91 -62.57 21.22
N ALA A 253 15.15 -61.25 21.09
CA ALA A 253 15.79 -60.44 22.15
C ALA A 253 15.51 -58.93 22.06
N GLU A 254 14.67 -58.43 22.97
CA GLU A 254 14.69 -57.08 23.56
C GLU A 254 15.11 -57.26 25.05
N PRO A 255 15.36 -56.19 25.83
CA PRO A 255 16.03 -54.93 25.52
C PRO A 255 17.11 -54.59 26.60
N GLU A 256 17.96 -53.59 26.37
CA GLU A 256 18.68 -52.92 27.49
C GLU A 256 18.64 -51.40 27.35
N ALA A 257 18.28 -50.73 28.45
CA ALA A 257 18.19 -49.29 28.57
C ALA A 257 18.77 -48.84 29.92
N LEU A 258 19.99 -48.28 29.86
CA LEU A 258 20.74 -47.56 30.91
C LEU A 258 21.65 -46.57 30.15
N GLU A 259 22.04 -45.39 30.64
CA GLU A 259 21.74 -44.70 31.90
C GLU A 259 21.92 -43.19 31.71
N SER A 260 21.44 -42.37 32.65
CA SER A 260 21.51 -40.91 32.61
C SER A 260 22.17 -40.33 33.86
N ALA A 261 23.19 -39.47 33.73
CA ALA A 261 23.64 -38.46 34.71
C ALA A 261 25.03 -37.89 34.32
N PRO A 262 25.52 -36.77 34.91
CA PRO A 262 24.79 -35.67 35.56
C PRO A 262 25.18 -34.27 35.01
N VAL A 263 24.56 -33.24 35.59
CA VAL A 263 24.98 -31.83 35.51
C VAL A 263 25.98 -31.53 36.63
N GLU A 264 26.97 -30.67 36.38
CA GLU A 264 27.70 -29.96 37.44
C GLU A 264 27.89 -28.49 37.03
N ALA A 265 27.85 -27.58 38.00
CA ALA A 265 27.85 -26.13 37.82
C ALA A 265 28.58 -25.45 38.98
N GLU A 266 29.27 -24.34 38.68
CA GLU A 266 29.54 -23.15 39.54
C GLU A 266 30.36 -22.16 38.65
N GLU A 267 29.97 -20.90 38.43
CA GLU A 267 30.07 -19.71 39.33
C GLU A 267 31.53 -19.39 39.71
N THR A 268 32.10 -18.18 39.51
CA THR A 268 31.66 -16.81 39.90
C THR A 268 32.21 -15.75 38.91
N ALA A 269 31.57 -14.60 38.61
CA ALA A 269 31.49 -13.34 39.39
C ALA A 269 32.86 -12.86 39.96
N THR A 270 33.29 -11.59 39.97
CA THR A 270 32.67 -10.24 39.81
C THR A 270 33.79 -9.25 39.36
N ASP A 271 33.67 -7.94 39.09
CA ASP A 271 32.61 -6.90 39.10
C ASP A 271 33.00 -5.73 38.13
N ALA A 272 32.05 -4.83 37.79
CA ALA A 272 32.33 -3.43 37.43
C ALA A 272 31.05 -2.54 37.56
N ALA A 273 30.69 -2.16 38.79
CA ALA A 273 29.60 -1.22 39.09
C ALA A 273 29.89 0.24 38.62
N PRO A 274 28.87 1.13 38.50
CA PRO A 274 29.01 2.47 37.94
C PRO A 274 29.40 3.55 38.97
N GLU A 275 30.11 4.60 38.54
CA GLU A 275 30.41 5.78 39.36
C GLU A 275 29.32 6.89 39.23
N PRO A 276 28.93 7.54 40.34
CA PRO A 276 28.04 8.73 40.37
C PRO A 276 28.81 10.06 40.63
N VAL A 277 28.08 11.12 41.01
CA VAL A 277 28.47 12.53 41.34
C VAL A 277 29.04 13.37 40.17
N GLU A 278 28.76 14.68 40.01
CA GLU A 278 28.16 15.70 40.89
C GLU A 278 26.94 16.44 40.27
N ALA A 279 26.30 17.32 41.07
CA ALA A 279 25.13 18.12 40.71
C ALA A 279 25.36 19.64 40.93
N ALA A 280 24.47 20.45 40.32
CA ALA A 280 24.26 21.90 40.52
C ALA A 280 25.29 22.84 39.83
N PRO A 281 24.90 24.09 39.45
CA PRO A 281 23.64 24.77 39.77
C PRO A 281 22.60 24.82 38.64
N GLU A 282 21.40 25.22 39.06
CA GLU A 282 20.21 25.50 38.27
C GLU A 282 20.48 26.46 37.11
N ALA A 283 20.06 26.06 35.90
CA ALA A 283 19.70 27.01 34.86
C ALA A 283 18.19 27.27 34.99
N GLU A 284 17.81 28.52 35.23
CA GLU A 284 16.42 28.93 35.35
C GLU A 284 15.63 28.58 34.07
N PRO A 285 14.33 28.25 34.17
CA PRO A 285 13.50 28.13 32.99
C PRO A 285 13.37 29.50 32.32
N GLU A 286 13.91 29.65 31.10
CA GLU A 286 13.59 30.80 30.26
C GLU A 286 12.08 30.88 30.11
N GLN A 287 11.53 31.99 30.57
CA GLN A 287 10.09 32.20 30.66
C GLN A 287 9.49 32.21 29.26
N ALA A 288 8.41 31.45 29.06
CA ALA A 288 7.50 31.73 27.96
C ALA A 288 6.97 33.17 28.13
N PRO A 289 7.05 34.04 27.11
CA PRO A 289 6.35 35.31 27.14
C PRO A 289 4.85 35.04 26.98
N GLU A 290 4.15 34.88 28.10
CA GLU A 290 2.71 35.12 28.15
C GLU A 290 2.42 36.60 27.79
N PRO A 291 1.26 36.89 27.18
CA PRO A 291 1.14 38.04 26.29
C PRO A 291 1.08 39.38 27.02
N GLU A 292 1.82 40.37 26.50
CA GLU A 292 1.60 41.77 26.87
C GLU A 292 0.23 42.24 26.37
N THR A 293 -0.73 42.32 27.29
CA THR A 293 -1.98 43.06 27.10
C THR A 293 -1.69 44.56 26.99
N VAL A 294 -1.59 45.06 25.75
CA VAL A 294 -1.69 46.49 25.45
C VAL A 294 -3.14 46.83 25.12
N ALA A 295 -3.61 47.92 25.74
CA ALA A 295 -5.01 48.36 25.85
C ALA A 295 -5.88 48.34 24.58
N GLU A 296 -7.18 48.11 24.82
CA GLU A 296 -8.27 48.42 23.88
C GLU A 296 -8.23 49.89 23.42
N PRO A 297 -8.50 50.15 22.13
CA PRO A 297 -9.26 51.31 21.69
C PRO A 297 -10.74 50.97 21.50
N GLU A 298 -11.60 51.87 21.97
CA GLU A 298 -13.08 51.77 22.02
C GLU A 298 -13.79 51.55 20.67
N PRO A 299 -15.05 51.06 20.67
CA PRO A 299 -15.73 50.60 19.46
C PRO A 299 -16.16 51.72 18.51
N VAL A 300 -15.99 51.47 17.20
CA VAL A 300 -16.56 52.30 16.14
C VAL A 300 -17.98 51.82 15.83
N THR A 301 -18.97 52.54 16.33
CA THR A 301 -20.39 52.30 16.08
C THR A 301 -20.84 52.91 14.75
N GLU A 302 -21.32 52.05 13.86
CA GLU A 302 -22.45 52.25 12.92
C GLU A 302 -22.54 53.54 12.07
N ALA A 303 -22.47 53.35 10.74
CA ALA A 303 -23.18 54.19 9.77
C ALA A 303 -23.63 53.33 8.58
N ALA A 304 -24.94 53.13 8.44
CA ALA A 304 -25.54 52.38 7.33
C ALA A 304 -25.71 53.25 6.07
N PRO A 305 -25.74 52.66 4.86
CA PRO A 305 -26.44 53.22 3.71
C PRO A 305 -27.81 52.56 3.50
N GLU A 306 -28.77 53.39 3.07
CA GLU A 306 -30.19 53.07 2.85
C GLU A 306 -30.45 52.09 1.68
N PRO A 307 -31.63 51.42 1.66
CA PRO A 307 -32.01 50.49 0.59
C PRO A 307 -32.53 51.23 -0.67
N PRO A 308 -32.31 50.69 -1.88
CA PRO A 308 -33.12 51.07 -3.04
C PRO A 308 -34.55 50.52 -2.91
N ALA A 309 -35.51 51.37 -3.24
CA ALA A 309 -36.94 51.13 -3.05
C ALA A 309 -37.49 49.91 -3.82
N THR A 310 -38.49 49.27 -3.22
CA THR A 310 -39.53 48.57 -3.97
C THR A 310 -40.41 49.58 -4.69
N ASP A 311 -40.65 49.40 -5.98
CA ASP A 311 -41.91 49.78 -6.62
C ASP A 311 -42.37 48.60 -7.48
N GLU A 312 -43.62 48.20 -7.28
CA GLU A 312 -44.27 47.15 -8.07
C GLU A 312 -44.76 47.72 -9.41
N VAL A 313 -44.94 46.86 -10.40
CA VAL A 313 -46.22 46.59 -11.11
C VAL A 313 -45.95 45.66 -12.30
N SER A 314 -46.86 44.68 -12.46
CA SER A 314 -47.29 43.92 -13.66
C SER A 314 -46.49 44.00 -14.97
N GLU A 315 -46.40 42.95 -15.79
CA GLU A 315 -47.53 42.10 -16.21
C GLU A 315 -47.09 40.74 -16.77
N ALA A 316 -48.04 39.83 -16.97
CA ALA A 316 -47.77 38.44 -17.36
C ALA A 316 -47.43 38.26 -18.86
N SER A 317 -46.63 37.24 -19.17
CA SER A 317 -46.73 36.53 -20.45
C SER A 317 -46.30 35.07 -20.30
N SER A 318 -47.24 34.18 -20.58
CA SER A 318 -47.05 32.73 -20.66
C SER A 318 -46.09 32.35 -21.78
N PRO A 319 -45.31 31.25 -21.64
CA PRO A 319 -44.94 30.46 -22.80
C PRO A 319 -46.16 29.66 -23.27
N GLU A 320 -46.70 29.97 -24.45
CA GLU A 320 -47.62 29.06 -25.15
C GLU A 320 -46.87 27.82 -25.67
N PRO A 321 -47.56 26.68 -25.84
CA PRO A 321 -46.94 25.41 -26.18
C PRO A 321 -46.64 25.29 -27.68
N VAL A 322 -45.61 24.51 -28.02
CA VAL A 322 -45.48 23.92 -29.36
C VAL A 322 -45.90 22.46 -29.25
N ASP A 323 -47.11 22.17 -29.74
CA ASP A 323 -47.69 20.84 -29.72
C ASP A 323 -47.13 19.94 -30.84
N VAL A 324 -46.86 18.69 -30.45
CA VAL A 324 -47.13 17.45 -31.20
C VAL A 324 -46.49 17.27 -32.59
N GLU A 325 -45.62 16.25 -32.68
CA GLU A 325 -45.92 15.15 -33.60
C GLU A 325 -45.75 13.79 -32.89
N THR A 326 -46.80 12.97 -32.97
CA THR A 326 -46.96 11.72 -32.22
C THR A 326 -46.57 10.53 -33.10
N GLU A 327 -45.61 9.70 -32.68
CA GLU A 327 -45.43 8.37 -33.28
C GLU A 327 -45.59 7.24 -32.25
N THR A 328 -46.77 6.64 -32.34
CA THR A 328 -47.31 5.42 -31.72
C THR A 328 -46.31 4.38 -31.19
N LEU A 329 -46.40 4.12 -29.88
CA LEU A 329 -46.08 2.83 -29.25
C LEU A 329 -47.31 1.89 -29.32
N PRO A 330 -47.19 0.64 -29.77
CA PRO A 330 -48.26 -0.35 -29.64
C PRO A 330 -48.23 -1.00 -28.24
N GLU A 331 -49.36 -0.93 -27.52
CA GLU A 331 -49.60 -1.80 -26.36
C GLU A 331 -49.63 -3.28 -26.79
N THR A 332 -49.33 -4.20 -25.87
CA THR A 332 -50.27 -5.33 -25.63
C THR A 332 -50.02 -6.06 -24.31
N LYS A 333 -51.15 -6.26 -23.59
CA LYS A 333 -51.46 -7.40 -22.70
C LYS A 333 -50.74 -7.49 -21.35
N SER A 334 -51.41 -6.85 -20.40
CA SER A 334 -51.71 -7.43 -19.09
C SER A 334 -52.06 -8.93 -19.15
N GLN A 335 -51.61 -9.69 -18.13
CA GLN A 335 -51.99 -11.08 -17.92
C GLN A 335 -52.56 -11.22 -16.50
N THR A 336 -53.86 -11.46 -16.42
CA THR A 336 -54.62 -11.66 -15.16
C THR A 336 -54.44 -13.11 -14.67
N PRO A 337 -54.33 -13.37 -13.35
CA PRO A 337 -54.15 -14.73 -12.84
C PRO A 337 -55.43 -15.58 -13.00
N GLY A 338 -55.26 -16.82 -13.47
CA GLY A 338 -56.31 -17.85 -13.49
C GLY A 338 -56.32 -18.69 -12.21
N SER A 339 -57.51 -19.12 -11.79
CA SER A 339 -57.73 -19.94 -10.60
C SER A 339 -58.52 -21.21 -10.94
N VAL A 340 -58.31 -22.26 -10.16
CA VAL A 340 -59.06 -23.54 -10.12
C VAL A 340 -58.98 -24.42 -11.38
N HIS A 341 -58.23 -25.53 -11.28
CA HIS A 341 -58.90 -26.84 -11.13
C HIS A 341 -58.02 -27.88 -10.42
#